data_AF-A0AAV1LID2-F1
#
_entry.id   AF-A0AAV1LID2-F1
#
_cell.length_a   1.000
_cell.length_b   1.000
_cell.length_c   1.000
_cell.angle_alpha   90.00
_cell.angle_beta   90.00
_cell.angle_gamma   90.00
#
_symmetry.space_group_name_H-M   'P 1'
#
loop_
_entity.id
_entity.type
_entity.pdbx_description
1 polymer ?
#
loop_
_entity_poly.entity_id
_entity_poly.type
_entity_poly.pdbx_seq_one_letter_code
_entity_poly.pdbx_strand_id
1 'polypeptide(L)'
;MTPDLEAAPNSSAEKYTKWHCQVRNCVERMNGYLKSTFSSLGIDRVLQQSRNKASQLIYDCPTLYNIMLHYRIPMKQPMDNLDVTSEKSNSLITSVDQTRLLTIARQKREGLINTYFN
;
A
#
# COMPACT_ATOMS: atom_id res chain seq x y z
N MET A 1 0.03 2.19 -8.64
CA MET A 1 0.39 2.28 -10.08
C MET A 1 1.25 1.09 -10.43
N THR A 2 1.10 0.52 -11.61
CA THR A 2 1.88 -0.66 -12.03
C THR A 2 3.30 -0.23 -12.44
N PRO A 3 4.36 -0.91 -11.95
CA PRO A 3 5.73 -0.69 -12.40
C PRO A 3 5.87 -0.86 -13.92
N ASP A 4 6.72 -0.05 -14.55
CA ASP A 4 7.09 -0.23 -15.95
C ASP A 4 8.36 -1.08 -16.03
N LEU A 5 8.20 -2.40 -16.23
CA LEU A 5 9.33 -3.33 -16.29
C LEU A 5 10.09 -3.26 -17.62
N GLU A 6 9.50 -2.65 -18.63
CA GLU A 6 10.06 -2.51 -19.98
C GLU A 6 10.63 -1.11 -20.22
N ALA A 7 10.77 -0.30 -19.17
CA ALA A 7 11.37 1.03 -19.27
C ALA A 7 12.78 0.94 -19.86
N ALA A 8 13.10 1.82 -20.80
CA ALA A 8 14.41 1.84 -21.44
C ALA A 8 15.52 2.06 -20.39
N PRO A 9 16.67 1.37 -20.50
CA PRO A 9 17.76 1.49 -19.54
C PRO A 9 18.29 2.93 -19.50
N ASN A 10 18.56 3.42 -18.29
CA ASN A 10 18.95 4.79 -17.96
C ASN A 10 17.91 5.89 -18.27
N SER A 11 16.67 5.52 -18.61
CA SER A 11 15.60 6.50 -18.82
C SER A 11 15.08 7.11 -17.51
N SER A 12 14.45 8.27 -17.60
CA SER A 12 13.69 8.89 -16.50
C SER A 12 12.58 7.95 -15.99
N ALA A 13 11.97 7.18 -16.90
CA ALA A 13 10.97 6.17 -16.58
C ALA A 13 11.55 5.00 -15.74
N GLU A 14 12.75 4.52 -16.05
CA GLU A 14 13.42 3.49 -15.25
C GLU A 14 13.74 4.00 -13.84
N LYS A 15 14.28 5.23 -13.73
CA LYS A 15 14.56 5.89 -12.43
C LYS A 15 13.28 6.00 -11.59
N TYR A 16 12.20 6.49 -12.20
CA TYR A 16 10.89 6.55 -11.57
C TYR A 16 10.42 5.18 -11.10
N THR A 17 10.46 4.16 -11.97
CA THR A 17 9.99 2.81 -11.65
C THR A 17 10.78 2.22 -10.47
N LYS A 18 12.10 2.38 -10.46
CA LYS A 18 12.96 1.91 -9.36
C LYS A 18 12.57 2.58 -8.03
N TRP A 19 12.43 3.91 -8.03
CA TRP A 19 12.03 4.66 -6.83
C TRP A 19 10.63 4.29 -6.36
N HIS A 20 9.67 4.23 -7.28
CA HIS A 20 8.30 3.85 -6.99
C HIS A 20 8.24 2.44 -6.38
N CYS A 21 8.97 1.47 -6.93
CA CYS A 21 9.04 0.11 -6.38
C CYS A 21 9.64 0.08 -4.97
N GLN A 22 10.70 0.83 -4.71
CA GLN A 22 11.33 0.90 -3.38
C GLN A 22 10.38 1.49 -2.33
N VAL A 23 9.75 2.63 -2.64
CA VAL A 23 8.79 3.29 -1.74
C VAL A 23 7.57 2.39 -1.51
N ARG A 24 7.00 1.82 -2.59
CA ARG A 24 5.85 0.92 -2.49
C ARG A 24 6.15 -0.29 -1.61
N ASN A 25 7.30 -0.93 -1.77
CA ASN A 25 7.71 -2.05 -0.92
C ASN A 25 7.73 -1.66 0.58
N CYS A 26 8.29 -0.49 0.91
CA CYS A 26 8.29 0.01 2.28
C CYS A 26 6.86 0.19 2.83
N VAL A 27 5.99 0.85 2.05
CA VAL A 27 4.58 1.09 2.43
C VAL A 27 3.79 -0.21 2.52
N GLU A 28 3.93 -1.13 1.57
CA GLU A 28 3.23 -2.42 1.56
C GLU A 28 3.67 -3.30 2.74
N ARG A 29 4.97 -3.34 3.08
CA ARG A 29 5.47 -4.04 4.27
C ARG A 29 4.91 -3.45 5.55
N MET A 30 4.85 -2.12 5.65
CA MET A 30 4.22 -1.44 6.78
C MET A 30 2.73 -1.82 6.86
N ASN A 31 1.99 -1.71 5.76
CA ASN A 31 0.57 -2.03 5.73
C ASN A 31 0.30 -3.51 6.08
N GLY A 32 1.11 -4.44 5.57
CA GLY A 32 1.02 -5.86 5.93
C GLY A 32 1.28 -6.09 7.41
N TYR A 33 2.30 -5.43 7.97
CA TYR A 33 2.57 -5.46 9.41
C TYR A 33 1.40 -4.89 10.23
N LEU A 34 0.84 -3.75 9.83
CA LEU A 34 -0.31 -3.16 10.51
C LEU A 34 -1.52 -4.10 10.45
N LYS A 35 -1.81 -4.66 9.26
CA LYS A 35 -2.92 -5.59 9.08
C LYS A 35 -2.72 -6.85 9.93
N SER A 36 -1.51 -7.37 10.05
CA SER A 36 -1.19 -8.55 10.86
C SER A 36 -1.20 -8.27 12.38
N THR A 37 -0.54 -7.19 12.81
CA THR A 37 -0.43 -6.79 14.22
C THR A 37 -1.78 -6.41 14.79
N PHE A 38 -2.57 -5.69 14.01
CA PHE A 38 -3.91 -5.27 14.37
C PHE A 38 -4.98 -6.14 13.70
N SER A 39 -4.67 -7.40 13.36
CA SER A 39 -5.69 -8.38 12.89
C SER A 39 -6.82 -8.59 13.91
N SER A 40 -6.61 -8.19 15.17
CA SER A 40 -7.66 -8.05 16.19
C SER A 40 -8.76 -7.04 15.82
N LEU A 41 -8.55 -6.17 14.82
CA LEU A 41 -9.56 -5.29 14.25
C LEU A 41 -10.54 -6.00 13.32
N GLY A 42 -10.22 -7.22 12.89
CA GLY A 42 -10.98 -7.95 11.88
C GLY A 42 -12.01 -8.96 12.41
N ILE A 43 -11.86 -9.43 13.66
CA ILE A 43 -12.68 -10.55 14.16
C ILE A 43 -13.90 -10.05 14.95
N ASP A 44 -13.80 -8.94 15.68
CA ASP A 44 -14.97 -8.28 16.27
C ASP A 44 -15.50 -7.17 15.37
N ARG A 45 -16.54 -7.51 14.62
CA ARG A 45 -17.47 -6.62 13.90
C ARG A 45 -18.10 -5.48 14.73
N VAL A 46 -17.63 -5.19 15.95
CA VAL A 46 -18.25 -4.25 16.91
C VAL A 46 -17.73 -2.80 16.76
N LEU A 47 -16.62 -2.56 16.06
CA LEU A 47 -16.06 -1.22 15.84
C LEU A 47 -16.38 -0.57 14.49
N GLN A 48 -17.25 -1.19 13.68
CA GLN A 48 -17.64 -0.72 12.34
C GLN A 48 -18.31 0.66 12.27
N GLN A 49 -18.57 1.35 13.40
CA GLN A 49 -19.31 2.61 13.39
C GLN A 49 -18.53 3.88 13.72
N SER A 50 -17.23 3.82 14.02
CA SER A 50 -16.46 5.04 14.36
C SER A 50 -15.33 5.33 13.37
N ARG A 51 -15.64 6.08 12.31
CA ARG A 51 -14.63 6.68 11.41
C ARG A 51 -13.52 7.41 12.18
N ASN A 52 -13.85 7.98 13.34
CA ASN A 52 -12.92 8.69 14.22
C ASN A 52 -11.89 7.75 14.89
N LYS A 53 -12.25 6.50 15.18
CA LYS A 53 -11.31 5.53 15.75
C LYS A 53 -10.40 4.92 14.68
N ALA A 54 -10.89 4.79 13.45
CA ALA A 54 -10.07 4.33 12.33
C ALA A 54 -8.93 5.32 12.02
N SER A 55 -9.19 6.64 12.05
CA SER A 55 -8.14 7.64 11.86
C SER A 55 -7.13 7.66 13.00
N GLN A 56 -7.57 7.54 14.26
CA GLN A 56 -6.68 7.40 15.42
C GLN A 56 -5.77 6.19 15.25
N LEU A 57 -6.33 5.05 14.86
CA LEU A 57 -5.57 3.84 14.65
C LEU A 57 -4.51 3.98 13.55
N ILE A 58 -4.80 4.69 12.45
CA ILE A 58 -3.83 5.00 11.41
C ILE A 58 -2.62 5.79 11.95
N TYR A 59 -2.80 6.65 12.96
CA TYR A 59 -1.71 7.41 13.59
C TYR A 59 -1.02 6.64 14.73
N ASP A 60 -1.77 5.87 15.52
CA ASP A 60 -1.27 5.11 16.65
C ASP A 60 -0.39 3.94 16.19
N CYS A 61 -0.75 3.33 15.07
CA CYS A 61 -0.05 2.21 14.44
C CYS A 61 1.45 2.50 14.12
N PRO A 62 1.79 3.54 13.33
CA PRO A 62 3.18 3.95 13.11
C PRO A 62 3.89 4.39 14.40
N THR A 63 3.18 5.05 15.31
CA THR A 63 3.74 5.49 16.60
C THR A 63 4.19 4.30 17.43
N LEU A 64 3.34 3.27 17.56
CA LEU A 64 3.65 2.04 18.25
C LEU A 64 4.78 1.26 17.55
N TYR A 65 4.78 1.23 16.21
CA TYR A 65 5.88 0.64 15.44
C TYR A 65 7.22 1.30 15.75
N ASN A 66 7.26 2.64 15.77
CA ASN A 66 8.47 3.40 16.09
C ASN A 66 8.95 3.14 17.53
N ILE A 67 8.02 3.03 18.49
CA ILE A 67 8.32 2.65 19.88
C ILE A 67 8.93 1.24 19.93
N MET A 68 8.31 0.27 19.27
CA MET A 68 8.81 -1.12 19.22
C MET A 68 10.20 -1.20 18.59
N LEU A 69 10.44 -0.42 17.53
CA LEU A 69 11.75 -0.33 16.89
C LEU A 69 12.80 0.30 17.83
N HIS A 70 12.43 1.37 18.54
CA HIS A 70 13.31 2.07 19.48
C HIS A 70 13.74 1.16 20.63
N TYR A 71 12.80 0.41 21.22
CA TYR A 71 13.07 -0.52 22.32
C TYR A 71 13.54 -1.91 21.85
N ARG A 72 13.77 -2.12 20.55
CA ARG A 72 14.16 -3.40 19.94
C ARG A 72 13.29 -4.57 20.39
N ILE A 73 11.99 -4.31 20.58
CA ILE A 73 11.03 -5.35 20.93
C ILE A 73 10.97 -6.30 19.74
N PRO A 74 11.20 -7.62 19.94
CA PRO A 74 11.16 -8.58 18.85
C PRO A 74 9.78 -8.55 18.21
N MET A 75 9.74 -8.03 16.98
CA MET A 75 8.52 -7.97 16.20
C MET A 75 8.16 -9.38 15.78
N LYS A 76 6.96 -9.84 16.16
CA LYS A 76 6.41 -11.09 15.62
C LYS A 76 6.36 -10.94 14.11
N GLN A 77 7.04 -11.82 13.38
CA GLN A 77 6.92 -11.84 11.92
C GLN A 77 5.44 -12.01 11.58
N PRO A 78 4.94 -11.33 10.53
CA PRO A 78 3.59 -11.58 10.05
C PRO A 78 3.45 -13.09 9.90
N MET A 79 2.49 -13.70 10.59
CA MET A 79 2.22 -15.11 10.40
C MET A 79 1.74 -15.25 8.97
N ASP A 80 2.56 -15.85 8.09
CA ASP A 80 2.26 -16.09 6.66
C ASP A 80 1.02 -16.99 6.42
N ASN A 81 0.26 -17.32 7.47
CA ASN A 81 -0.84 -18.28 7.45
C ASN A 81 -2.19 -17.70 7.93
N LEU A 82 -2.36 -16.38 7.95
CA LEU A 82 -3.71 -15.82 8.08
C LEU A 82 -4.39 -15.90 6.71
N ASP A 83 -5.25 -16.91 6.59
CA ASP A 83 -6.23 -17.10 5.53
C ASP A 83 -6.61 -15.75 4.94
N VAL A 84 -6.22 -15.56 3.68
CA VAL A 84 -6.58 -14.41 2.87
C VAL A 84 -8.09 -14.45 2.82
N THR A 85 -8.73 -13.76 3.77
CA THR A 85 -10.14 -13.38 3.64
C THR A 85 -10.12 -12.49 2.42
N SER A 86 -10.39 -13.14 1.28
CA SER A 86 -10.46 -12.60 -0.04
C SER A 86 -11.16 -11.26 0.10
N GLU A 87 -10.39 -10.19 -0.02
CA GLU A 87 -10.98 -8.87 -0.15
C GLU A 87 -11.88 -9.02 -1.36
N LYS A 88 -13.19 -9.15 -1.11
CA LYS A 88 -14.19 -9.18 -2.17
C LYS A 88 -14.00 -7.86 -2.88
N SER A 89 -13.20 -7.88 -3.94
CA SER A 89 -13.13 -6.85 -4.94
C SER A 89 -14.56 -6.70 -5.41
N ASN A 90 -15.26 -5.66 -4.92
CA ASN A 90 -16.59 -5.31 -5.40
C ASN A 90 -16.46 -5.11 -6.92
N SER A 91 -16.80 -6.15 -7.67
CA SER A 91 -16.67 -6.21 -9.12
C SER A 91 -17.83 -5.45 -9.77
N LEU A 92 -17.86 -4.14 -9.53
CA LEU A 92 -18.78 -3.19 -10.17
C LEU A 92 -18.03 -2.24 -11.11
N ILE A 93 -16.85 -2.65 -11.62
CA ILE A 93 -16.06 -1.87 -12.58
C ILE A 93 -16.20 -2.55 -13.94
N THR A 94 -16.84 -1.88 -14.89
CA THR A 94 -16.98 -2.36 -16.28
C THR A 94 -15.61 -2.39 -16.96
N SER A 95 -15.41 -3.29 -17.93
CA SER A 95 -14.15 -3.37 -18.71
C SER A 95 -13.75 -2.05 -19.40
N VAL A 96 -14.75 -1.25 -19.80
CA VAL A 96 -14.57 0.10 -20.37
C VAL A 96 -14.00 1.08 -19.32
N ASP A 97 -14.48 1.00 -18.07
CA ASP A 97 -13.99 1.81 -16.97
C ASP A 97 -12.54 1.46 -16.60
N GLN A 98 -12.18 0.18 -16.64
CA GLN A 98 -10.79 -0.26 -16.41
C GLN A 98 -9.84 0.35 -17.44
N THR A 99 -10.19 0.30 -18.73
CA THR A 99 -9.36 0.86 -19.80
C THR A 99 -9.18 2.36 -19.62
N ARG A 100 -10.25 3.10 -19.30
CA ARG A 100 -10.20 4.54 -19.04
C ARG A 100 -9.33 4.86 -17.82
N LEU A 101 -9.47 4.13 -16.73
CA LEU A 101 -8.69 4.30 -15.51
C LEU A 101 -7.20 4.03 -15.75
N LEU A 102 -6.87 3.01 -16.53
CA LEU A 102 -5.49 2.69 -16.91
C LEU A 102 -4.86 3.83 -17.73
N THR A 103 -5.59 4.39 -18.69
CA THR A 103 -5.12 5.53 -19.49
C THR A 103 -4.85 6.75 -18.61
N ILE A 104 -5.77 7.09 -17.70
CA ILE A 104 -5.58 8.20 -16.75
C ILE A 104 -4.37 7.96 -15.84
N ALA A 105 -4.21 6.73 -15.33
CA ALA A 105 -3.09 6.38 -14.46
C ALA A 105 -1.74 6.53 -15.19
N ARG A 106 -1.66 6.10 -16.45
CA ARG A 106 -0.47 6.28 -17.30
C ARG A 106 -0.19 7.75 -17.52
N GLN A 107 -1.19 8.55 -17.91
CA GLN A 107 -1.02 10.00 -18.10
C GLN A 107 -0.49 10.69 -16.84
N LYS A 108 -1.02 10.37 -15.66
CA LYS A 108 -0.50 10.90 -14.39
C LYS A 108 0.95 10.50 -14.15
N ARG A 109 1.29 9.24 -14.42
CA ARG A 109 2.66 8.74 -14.27
C ARG A 109 3.62 9.48 -15.19
N GLU A 110 3.28 9.66 -16.46
CA GLU A 110 4.11 10.45 -17.40
C GLU A 110 4.29 11.89 -16.92
N GLY A 111 3.22 12.51 -16.37
CA GLY A 111 3.32 13.84 -15.76
C GLY A 111 4.32 13.90 -14.60
N LEU A 112 4.34 12.89 -13.72
CA LEU A 112 5.31 12.81 -12.62
C LEU A 112 6.74 12.60 -13.13
N ILE A 113 6.93 11.73 -14.11
CA ILE A 113 8.24 11.46 -14.72
C ILE A 113 8.80 12.75 -15.33
N ASN A 114 8.01 13.44 -16.16
CA ASN A 114 8.44 14.67 -16.83
C ASN A 114 8.69 15.83 -15.86
N THR A 115 8.01 15.85 -14.70
CA THR A 115 8.17 16.94 -13.73
C THR A 115 9.38 16.72 -12.81
N TYR A 116 9.61 15.48 -12.37
CA TYR A 116 10.55 15.19 -11.27
C TYR A 116 11.75 14.33 -11.65
N PHE A 117 11.75 13.70 -12.83
CA PHE A 117 12.77 12.72 -13.23
C PHE A 117 13.46 13.07 -14.58
N ASN A 118 13.22 14.27 -15.12
CA ASN A 118 13.93 14.82 -16.27
C ASN A 118 15.40 15.14 -15.96
#